data_AF-A0A5J4KU51-F1
#
_entry.id   AF-A0A5J4KU51-F1
#
_cell.length_a   1.000
_cell.length_b   1.000
_cell.length_c   1.000
_cell.angle_alpha   90.00
_cell.angle_beta   90.00
_cell.angle_gamma   90.00
#
_symmetry.space_group_name_H-M   'P 1'
#
loop_
_entity.id
_entity.type
_entity.pdbx_description
1 polymer ?
#
loop_
_entity_poly.entity_id
_entity_poly.type
_entity_poly.pdbx_seq_one_letter_code
_entity_poly.pdbx_strand_id
1 'polypeptide(L)'
;MGSWIFYSWTARQDRSLATRWIFHGLGLAAGMAFLLRGCSLAIVALLHLGYGDPLPLSEVLGYQGSYDFFSPLLLGMLLIGIYAWSLNWSVRQGLMRLEVLRLTILAIVGAVMAGAFWWGLGRLLDNTLKILFSNGGVGVNHQAWFESWALVLSGVCYVLVDWYIRKVSKRDGELVAGPCRGYVLTLIGAGVLTGAIGLAVALYTGVTALLGSAVSDWQLAAQGGLSAFLVGVVLVGIYLPTALRHHLFKESETPQEETTATVIPEQSVDPALALGHEEPQETTIEAILDDLLAARLSRDQAASRLYELMHVDA
;
A
#
# COMPACT_ATOMS: atom_id res chain seq x y z
N MET A 1 -3.84 -15.32 15.53
CA MET A 1 -2.65 -16.15 15.22
C MET A 1 -3.03 -17.49 14.59
N GLY A 2 -3.91 -18.30 15.19
CA GLY A 2 -4.29 -19.62 14.64
C GLY A 2 -4.90 -19.61 13.23
N SER A 3 -5.81 -18.67 12.95
CA SER A 3 -6.41 -18.49 11.61
C SER A 3 -5.39 -18.15 10.52
N TRP A 4 -4.30 -17.49 10.91
CA TRP A 4 -3.25 -17.01 10.01
C TRP A 4 -2.22 -18.09 9.66
N ILE A 5 -1.90 -18.95 10.62
CA ILE A 5 -1.07 -20.15 10.40
C ILE A 5 -1.86 -21.15 9.55
N PHE A 6 -3.15 -21.33 9.84
CA PHE A 6 -4.04 -22.16 9.04
C PHE A 6 -4.13 -21.67 7.59
N TYR A 7 -4.32 -20.36 7.39
CA TYR A 7 -4.31 -19.77 6.05
C TYR A 7 -2.96 -19.94 5.34
N SER A 8 -1.84 -19.72 6.03
CA SER A 8 -0.50 -19.91 5.43
C SER A 8 -0.24 -21.36 5.02
N TRP A 9 -0.88 -22.32 5.69
CA TRP A 9 -0.85 -23.73 5.34
C TRP A 9 -1.76 -24.04 4.14
N THR A 10 -3.00 -23.54 4.13
CA THR A 10 -3.94 -23.75 3.01
C THR A 10 -3.54 -22.97 1.74
N ALA A 11 -2.92 -21.80 1.88
CA ALA A 11 -2.43 -20.98 0.78
C ALA A 11 -1.30 -21.64 -0.03
N ARG A 12 -0.70 -22.74 0.47
CA ARG A 12 0.21 -23.57 -0.33
C ARG A 12 -0.52 -24.31 -1.46
N GLN A 13 -1.82 -24.52 -1.34
CA GLN A 13 -2.66 -25.19 -2.33
C GLN A 13 -3.44 -24.21 -3.22
N ASP A 14 -3.46 -22.93 -2.83
CA ASP A 14 -4.25 -21.89 -3.49
C ASP A 14 -3.48 -21.31 -4.70
N ARG A 15 -4.09 -21.36 -5.89
CA ARG A 15 -3.47 -20.84 -7.14
C ARG A 15 -3.61 -19.33 -7.27
N SER A 16 -4.43 -18.68 -6.44
CA SER A 16 -4.67 -17.24 -6.55
C SER A 16 -3.48 -16.43 -6.01
N LEU A 17 -2.61 -15.98 -6.92
CA LEU A 17 -1.44 -15.17 -6.56
C LEU A 17 -1.85 -13.93 -5.73
N ALA A 18 -2.94 -13.25 -6.13
CA ALA A 18 -3.39 -12.01 -5.51
C ALA A 18 -3.74 -12.13 -4.02
N THR A 19 -4.43 -13.20 -3.61
CA THR A 19 -4.81 -13.40 -2.20
C THR A 19 -3.56 -13.58 -1.35
N ARG A 20 -2.61 -14.41 -1.79
CA ARG A 20 -1.32 -14.62 -1.13
C ARG A 20 -0.59 -13.29 -0.88
N TRP A 21 -0.57 -12.41 -1.87
CA TRP A 21 0.02 -11.07 -1.74
C TRP A 21 -0.69 -10.20 -0.73
N ILE A 22 -2.03 -10.15 -0.76
CA ILE A 22 -2.83 -9.37 0.20
C ILE A 22 -2.55 -9.84 1.62
N PHE A 23 -2.58 -11.15 1.85
CA PHE A 23 -2.30 -11.69 3.17
C PHE A 23 -0.88 -11.33 3.61
N HIS A 24 0.17 -11.72 2.89
CA HIS A 24 1.54 -11.39 3.32
C HIS A 24 1.78 -9.89 3.50
N GLY A 25 1.16 -9.04 2.67
CA GLY A 25 1.19 -7.59 2.85
C GLY A 25 0.54 -7.13 4.16
N LEU A 26 -0.64 -7.66 4.50
CA LEU A 26 -1.31 -7.40 5.79
C LEU A 26 -0.49 -7.93 6.98
N GLY A 27 0.16 -9.08 6.83
CA GLY A 27 1.03 -9.65 7.84
C GLY A 27 2.25 -8.76 8.11
N LEU A 28 2.88 -8.26 7.04
CA LEU A 28 3.95 -7.28 7.13
C LEU A 28 3.48 -5.97 7.80
N ALA A 29 2.31 -5.47 7.40
CA ALA A 29 1.71 -4.26 7.99
C ALA A 29 1.44 -4.43 9.50
N ALA A 30 0.91 -5.60 9.90
CA ALA A 30 0.69 -5.93 11.31
C ALA A 30 2.01 -6.01 12.09
N GLY A 31 3.04 -6.66 11.54
CA GLY A 31 4.38 -6.69 12.13
C GLY A 31 4.95 -5.28 12.32
N MET A 32 4.79 -4.41 11.33
CA MET A 32 5.20 -3.01 11.42
C MET A 32 4.41 -2.23 12.48
N ALA A 33 3.11 -2.47 12.61
CA ALA A 33 2.28 -1.84 13.65
C ALA A 33 2.74 -2.25 15.06
N PHE A 34 3.07 -3.53 15.28
CA PHE A 34 3.65 -3.99 16.56
C PHE A 34 5.02 -3.37 16.83
N LEU A 35 5.89 -3.29 15.81
CA LEU A 35 7.18 -2.64 15.94
C LEU A 35 7.03 -1.16 16.35
N LEU A 36 6.16 -0.42 15.67
CA LEU A 36 5.88 0.99 15.99
C LEU A 36 5.26 1.16 17.39
N ARG A 37 4.37 0.24 17.80
CA ARG A 37 3.83 0.25 19.16
C ARG A 37 4.93 0.08 20.20
N GLY A 38 5.85 -0.86 19.98
CA GLY A 38 7.02 -1.04 20.84
C GLY A 38 7.93 0.19 20.87
N CYS A 39 8.27 0.76 19.73
CA CYS A 39 9.03 2.02 19.66
C CYS A 39 8.31 3.16 20.39
N SER A 40 7.00 3.30 20.21
CA SER A 40 6.19 4.32 20.89
C SER A 40 6.24 4.13 22.41
N LEU A 41 6.09 2.92 22.93
CA LEU A 41 6.18 2.67 24.37
C LEU A 41 7.59 2.94 24.92
N ALA A 42 8.64 2.57 24.18
CA ALA A 42 10.01 2.90 24.54
C ALA A 42 10.25 4.42 24.59
N ILE A 43 9.72 5.17 23.61
CA ILE A 43 9.81 6.64 23.60
C ILE A 43 9.04 7.25 24.77
N VAL A 44 7.84 6.74 25.11
CA VAL A 44 7.10 7.20 26.31
C VAL A 44 7.92 7.00 27.58
N ALA A 45 8.55 5.83 27.75
CA ALA A 45 9.42 5.57 28.88
C ALA A 45 10.64 6.52 28.94
N LEU A 46 11.24 6.84 27.79
CA LEU A 46 12.32 7.83 27.69
C LEU A 46 11.85 9.25 28.02
N LEU A 47 10.64 9.63 27.63
CA LEU A 47 10.05 10.94 27.95
C LEU A 47 9.80 11.08 29.45
N HIS A 48 9.24 10.05 30.10
CA HIS A 48 9.09 9.98 31.56
C HIS A 48 10.43 10.13 32.29
N LEU A 49 11.45 9.39 31.85
CA LEU A 49 12.80 9.52 32.37
C LEU A 49 13.37 10.93 32.19
N GLY A 50 13.20 11.54 31.01
CA GLY A 50 13.67 12.89 30.71
C GLY A 50 12.93 14.00 31.47
N TYR A 51 11.67 13.76 31.85
CA TYR A 51 10.86 14.69 32.65
C TYR A 51 11.12 14.58 34.16
N GLY A 52 11.94 13.61 34.59
CA GLY A 52 12.27 13.40 35.99
C GLY A 52 11.25 12.57 36.77
N ASP A 53 10.34 11.87 36.09
CA ASP A 53 9.36 10.95 36.68
C ASP A 53 9.57 9.54 36.11
N PRO A 54 10.67 8.85 36.50
CA PRO A 54 11.01 7.56 35.91
C PRO A 54 10.00 6.48 36.29
N LEU A 55 9.54 5.75 35.28
CA LEU A 55 8.63 4.61 35.48
C LEU A 55 9.31 3.51 36.32
N PRO A 56 8.58 2.87 37.26
CA PRO A 56 9.13 1.76 38.01
C PRO A 56 9.41 0.57 37.10
N LEU A 57 10.47 -0.19 37.40
CA LEU A 57 10.87 -1.35 36.59
C LEU A 57 9.75 -2.40 36.43
N SER A 58 8.85 -2.52 37.41
CA SER A 58 7.68 -3.40 37.34
C SER A 58 6.66 -2.99 36.27
N GLU A 59 6.56 -1.70 35.94
CA GLU A 59 5.67 -1.21 34.87
C GLU A 59 6.27 -1.41 33.47
N VAL A 60 7.60 -1.58 33.39
CA VAL A 60 8.33 -1.78 32.13
C VAL A 60 8.58 -3.26 31.83
N LEU A 61 9.00 -4.04 32.84
CA LEU A 61 9.41 -5.45 32.70
C LEU A 61 8.45 -6.43 33.38
N GLY A 62 7.41 -5.95 34.07
CA GLY A 62 6.45 -6.81 34.74
C GLY A 62 5.56 -7.57 33.76
N TYR A 63 5.05 -8.73 34.19
CA TYR A 63 4.11 -9.56 33.42
C TYR A 63 2.83 -8.80 32.97
N GLN A 64 2.47 -7.74 33.70
CA GLN A 64 1.35 -6.83 33.38
C GLN A 64 1.83 -5.38 33.23
N GLY A 65 3.10 -5.18 32.88
CA GLY A 65 3.67 -3.84 32.70
C GLY A 65 2.92 -3.08 31.60
N SER A 66 2.30 -1.96 31.95
CA SER A 66 1.60 -1.08 31.00
C SER A 66 2.53 -0.50 29.93
N TYR A 67 3.84 -0.53 30.17
CA TYR A 67 4.88 -0.03 29.28
C TYR A 67 5.85 -1.12 28.81
N ASP A 68 5.43 -2.39 28.77
CA ASP A 68 6.22 -3.46 28.14
C ASP A 68 6.37 -3.21 26.63
N PHE A 69 7.49 -2.60 26.26
CA PHE A 69 7.86 -2.35 24.87
C PHE A 69 8.61 -3.53 24.25
N PHE A 70 9.13 -4.47 25.05
CA PHE A 70 9.92 -5.60 24.53
C PHE A 70 9.03 -6.60 23.79
N SER A 71 7.90 -6.97 24.37
CA SER A 71 6.95 -7.91 23.76
C SER A 71 6.48 -7.47 22.36
N PRO A 72 5.95 -6.24 22.16
CA PRO A 72 5.55 -5.78 20.84
C PRO A 72 6.73 -5.57 19.88
N LEU A 73 7.92 -5.15 20.35
CA LEU A 73 9.11 -5.05 19.48
C LEU A 73 9.53 -6.42 18.95
N LEU A 74 9.70 -7.41 19.82
CA LEU A 74 10.12 -8.75 19.44
C LEU A 74 9.10 -9.40 18.52
N LEU A 75 7.81 -9.30 18.84
CA LEU A 75 6.74 -9.80 18.00
C LEU A 75 6.73 -9.10 16.63
N GLY A 76 6.88 -7.77 16.61
CA GLY A 76 6.94 -6.98 15.37
C GLY A 76 8.12 -7.40 14.48
N MET A 77 9.32 -7.49 15.05
CA MET A 77 10.52 -7.95 14.34
C MET A 77 10.36 -9.37 13.80
N LEU A 78 9.80 -10.29 14.59
CA LEU A 78 9.55 -11.66 14.17
C LEU A 78 8.58 -11.72 12.98
N LEU A 79 7.44 -11.02 13.08
CA LEU A 79 6.45 -10.99 11.99
C LEU A 79 7.02 -10.35 10.72
N ILE A 80 7.73 -9.23 10.85
CA ILE A 80 8.42 -8.58 9.70
C ILE A 80 9.38 -9.58 9.05
N GLY A 81 10.20 -10.28 9.84
CA GLY A 81 11.14 -11.29 9.33
C GLY A 81 10.44 -12.42 8.57
N ILE A 82 9.38 -13.00 9.16
CA ILE A 82 8.60 -14.09 8.54
C ILE A 82 7.98 -13.63 7.22
N TYR A 83 7.30 -12.47 7.21
CA TYR A 83 6.60 -12.00 6.01
C TYR A 83 7.53 -11.44 4.94
N ALA A 84 8.62 -10.76 5.32
CA ALA A 84 9.64 -10.33 4.36
C ALA A 84 10.32 -11.54 3.70
N TRP A 85 10.61 -12.59 4.47
CA TRP A 85 11.16 -13.83 3.93
C TRP A 85 10.18 -14.52 2.98
N SER A 86 8.91 -14.62 3.37
CA SER A 86 7.85 -15.21 2.53
C SER A 86 7.62 -14.43 1.23
N LEU A 87 7.65 -13.09 1.28
CA LEU A 87 7.56 -12.24 0.10
C LEU A 87 8.79 -12.41 -0.82
N ASN A 88 10.00 -12.47 -0.26
CA ASN A 88 11.22 -12.73 -1.03
C ASN A 88 11.23 -14.12 -1.69
N TRP A 89 10.60 -15.12 -1.07
CA TRP A 89 10.40 -16.43 -1.69
C TRP A 89 9.57 -16.34 -2.99
N SER A 90 8.61 -15.41 -3.06
CA SER A 90 7.80 -15.18 -4.25
C SER A 90 8.62 -14.65 -5.43
N VAL A 91 9.67 -13.86 -5.17
CA VAL A 91 10.59 -13.39 -6.22
C VAL A 91 11.42 -14.55 -6.77
N ARG A 92 11.86 -15.48 -5.92
CA ARG A 92 12.59 -16.69 -6.37
C ARG A 92 11.77 -17.60 -7.26
N GLN A 93 10.45 -17.55 -7.14
CA GLN A 93 9.50 -18.28 -8.00
C GLN A 93 9.23 -17.57 -9.34
N GLY A 94 9.87 -16.43 -9.62
CA GLY A 94 9.67 -15.67 -10.85
C GLY A 94 8.32 -14.93 -10.92
N LEU A 95 7.57 -14.85 -9.82
CA LEU A 95 6.23 -14.26 -9.79
C LEU A 95 6.24 -12.72 -9.81
N MET A 96 7.36 -12.11 -9.41
CA MET A 96 7.51 -10.67 -9.36
C MET A 96 8.98 -10.27 -9.47
N ARG A 97 9.24 -9.12 -10.11
CA ARG A 97 10.57 -8.50 -10.14
C ARG A 97 10.95 -7.98 -8.76
N LEU A 98 12.25 -8.07 -8.43
CA LEU A 98 12.76 -7.70 -7.11
C LEU A 98 12.52 -6.21 -6.79
N GLU A 99 12.59 -5.35 -7.79
CA GLU A 99 12.39 -3.90 -7.68
C GLU A 99 10.96 -3.56 -7.25
N VAL A 100 9.98 -4.21 -7.88
CA VAL A 100 8.55 -4.03 -7.56
C VAL A 100 8.26 -4.52 -6.15
N LEU A 101 8.84 -5.66 -5.75
CA LEU A 101 8.68 -6.17 -4.38
C LEU A 101 9.24 -5.18 -3.35
N ARG A 102 10.47 -4.68 -3.54
CA ARG A 102 11.12 -3.75 -2.61
C ARG A 102 10.29 -2.49 -2.42
N LEU A 103 9.77 -1.93 -3.51
CA LEU A 103 8.91 -0.75 -3.45
C LEU A 103 7.55 -1.05 -2.84
N THR A 104 7.00 -2.24 -3.04
CA THR A 104 5.75 -2.66 -2.39
C THR A 104 5.92 -2.76 -0.88
N ILE A 105 6.99 -3.41 -0.41
CA ILE A 105 7.35 -3.46 1.01
C ILE A 105 7.52 -2.05 1.56
N LEU A 106 8.25 -1.19 0.85
CA LEU A 106 8.49 0.18 1.27
C LEU A 106 7.20 1.03 1.32
N ALA A 107 6.30 0.84 0.37
CA ALA A 107 4.98 1.47 0.36
C ALA A 107 4.13 1.03 1.56
N ILE A 108 4.09 -0.27 1.87
CA ILE A 108 3.36 -0.80 3.03
C ILE A 108 3.94 -0.24 4.33
N VAL A 109 5.26 -0.34 4.51
CA VAL A 109 5.96 0.18 5.69
C VAL A 109 5.72 1.68 5.84
N GLY A 110 5.92 2.44 4.76
CA GLY A 110 5.68 3.88 4.72
C GLY A 110 4.24 4.25 5.09
N ALA A 111 3.25 3.50 4.63
CA ALA A 111 1.84 3.76 4.92
C ALA A 111 1.52 3.52 6.41
N VAL A 112 2.05 2.44 7.00
CA VAL A 112 1.87 2.15 8.43
C VAL A 112 2.57 3.20 9.30
N MET A 113 3.79 3.63 8.93
CA MET A 113 4.50 4.71 9.62
C MET A 113 3.77 6.04 9.52
N ALA A 114 3.24 6.38 8.34
CA ALA A 114 2.41 7.56 8.14
C ALA A 114 1.17 7.50 9.04
N GLY A 115 0.52 6.34 9.14
CA GLY A 115 -0.60 6.12 10.06
C GLY A 115 -0.26 6.50 11.51
N ALA A 116 0.86 6.00 12.04
CA ALA A 116 1.32 6.35 13.39
C ALA A 116 1.62 7.85 13.54
N PHE A 117 2.31 8.45 12.57
CA PHE A 117 2.64 9.87 12.59
C PHE A 117 1.39 10.75 12.59
N TRP A 118 0.47 10.54 11.65
CA TRP A 118 -0.73 11.35 11.52
C TRP A 118 -1.70 11.13 12.67
N TRP A 119 -1.78 9.91 13.21
CA TRP A 119 -2.52 9.64 14.44
C TRP A 119 -1.94 10.40 15.63
N GLY A 120 -0.61 10.40 15.79
CA GLY A 120 0.07 11.19 16.81
C GLY A 120 -0.21 12.69 16.67
N LEU A 121 -0.14 13.23 15.45
CA LEU A 121 -0.44 14.63 15.18
C LEU A 121 -1.91 14.99 15.48
N GLY A 122 -2.85 14.11 15.15
CA GLY A 122 -4.25 14.24 15.53
C GLY A 122 -4.45 14.27 17.05
N ARG A 123 -3.73 13.43 17.81
CA ARG A 123 -3.80 13.50 19.28
C ARG A 123 -3.16 14.76 19.85
N LEU A 124 -2.07 15.28 19.27
CA LEU A 124 -1.50 16.57 19.67
C LEU A 124 -2.49 17.72 19.41
N LEU A 125 -3.18 17.70 18.27
CA LEU A 125 -4.19 18.69 17.93
C LEU A 125 -5.41 18.60 18.86
N ASP A 126 -5.88 17.39 19.15
CA ASP A 126 -6.98 17.15 20.11
C ASP A 126 -6.62 17.64 21.52
N ASN A 127 -5.41 17.34 22.01
CA ASN A 127 -4.91 17.87 23.27
C ASN A 127 -4.85 19.40 23.28
N THR A 128 -4.45 20.01 22.17
CA THR A 128 -4.42 21.48 22.02
C THR A 128 -5.83 22.07 22.06
N LEU A 129 -6.79 21.45 21.36
CA LEU A 129 -8.19 21.87 21.35
C LEU A 129 -8.82 21.78 22.74
N LYS A 130 -8.49 20.74 23.52
CA LYS A 130 -8.95 20.58 24.92
C LYS A 130 -8.45 21.69 25.83
N ILE A 131 -7.22 22.19 25.61
CA ILE A 131 -6.68 23.34 26.35
C ILE A 131 -7.40 24.63 25.93
N LEU A 132 -7.58 24.83 24.62
CA LEU A 132 -8.17 26.06 24.08
C LEU A 132 -9.66 26.19 24.43
N PHE A 133 -10.39 25.08 24.39
CA PHE A 133 -11.82 24.99 24.68
C PHE A 133 -12.03 24.13 25.93
N SER A 134 -11.51 24.63 27.06
CA SER A 134 -11.61 23.94 28.35
C SER A 134 -13.06 23.89 28.82
N ASN A 135 -13.55 22.68 29.10
CA ASN A 135 -14.93 22.45 29.54
C ASN A 135 -15.03 22.15 31.05
N GLY A 136 -14.18 22.79 31.85
CA GLY A 136 -14.37 22.85 33.31
C GLY A 136 -14.02 21.60 34.12
N GLY A 137 -13.25 20.64 33.58
CA GLY A 137 -12.78 19.51 34.41
C GLY A 137 -11.83 18.49 33.76
N VAL A 138 -11.81 18.38 32.43
CA VAL A 138 -10.95 17.38 31.76
C VAL A 138 -9.61 18.04 31.42
N GLY A 139 -8.68 18.00 32.37
CA GLY A 139 -7.30 18.43 32.15
C GLY A 139 -6.57 17.45 31.22
N VAL A 140 -5.74 17.97 30.32
CA VAL A 140 -4.82 17.14 29.53
C VAL A 140 -3.65 16.75 30.42
N ASN A 141 -3.55 15.46 30.77
CA ASN A 141 -2.42 14.94 31.55
C ASN A 141 -1.15 14.83 30.69
N HIS A 142 0.02 14.94 31.30
CA HIS A 142 1.36 14.73 30.70
C HIS A 142 1.43 13.41 29.90
N GLN A 143 0.78 12.37 30.40
CA GLN A 143 0.69 11.08 29.70
C GLN A 143 0.10 11.20 28.29
N ALA A 144 -0.96 11.99 28.11
CA ALA A 144 -1.58 12.17 26.80
C ALA A 144 -0.63 12.89 25.82
N TRP A 145 0.19 13.81 26.32
CA TRP A 145 1.24 14.46 25.53
C TRP A 145 2.35 13.49 25.14
N PHE A 146 2.85 12.70 26.09
CA PHE A 146 3.92 11.74 25.84
C PHE A 146 3.50 10.68 24.82
N GLU A 147 2.30 10.12 24.95
CA GLU A 147 1.76 9.17 23.96
C GLU A 147 1.67 9.79 22.56
N SER A 148 1.20 11.04 22.47
CA SER A 148 1.04 11.74 21.19
C SER A 148 2.39 12.02 20.53
N TRP A 149 3.36 12.52 21.30
CA TRP A 149 4.72 12.74 20.82
C TRP A 149 5.42 11.43 20.44
N ALA A 150 5.25 10.37 21.21
CA ALA A 150 5.84 9.07 20.91
C ALA A 150 5.35 8.48 19.59
N LEU A 151 4.06 8.66 19.27
CA LEU A 151 3.50 8.28 17.99
C LEU A 151 4.06 9.11 16.82
N VAL A 152 4.19 10.43 17.00
CA VAL A 152 4.83 11.31 16.00
C VAL A 152 6.27 10.89 15.76
N LEU A 153 7.06 10.70 16.82
CA LEU A 153 8.48 10.36 16.74
C LEU A 153 8.71 8.96 16.19
N SER A 154 7.90 7.97 16.56
CA SER A 154 8.00 6.61 16.00
C SER A 154 7.62 6.57 14.52
N GLY A 155 6.68 7.42 14.09
CA GLY A 155 6.24 7.50 12.69
C GLY A 155 7.11 8.39 11.80
N VAL A 156 7.93 9.30 12.35
CA VAL A 156 8.55 10.42 11.60
C VAL A 156 9.36 10.01 10.37
N CYS A 157 9.99 8.82 10.39
CA CYS A 157 10.76 8.35 9.25
C CYS A 157 9.90 8.11 7.99
N TYR A 158 8.57 8.08 8.10
CA TYR A 158 7.68 8.04 6.93
C TYR A 158 7.95 9.21 5.97
N VAL A 159 8.39 10.37 6.45
CA VAL A 159 8.72 11.53 5.59
C VAL A 159 9.90 11.20 4.66
N LEU A 160 10.91 10.50 5.18
CA LEU A 160 12.05 10.05 4.39
C LEU A 160 11.65 8.96 3.39
N VAL A 161 10.76 8.06 3.82
CA VAL A 161 10.20 7.01 2.95
C VAL A 161 9.36 7.62 1.82
N ASP A 162 8.46 8.56 2.13
CA ASP A 162 7.64 9.29 1.17
C ASP A 162 8.51 10.02 0.14
N TRP A 163 9.53 10.75 0.60
CA TRP A 163 10.49 11.41 -0.27
C TRP A 163 11.21 10.42 -1.19
N TYR A 164 11.67 9.30 -0.65
CA TYR A 164 12.36 8.27 -1.42
C TYR A 164 11.45 7.64 -2.49
N ILE A 165 10.22 7.28 -2.13
CA ILE A 165 9.22 6.70 -3.07
C ILE A 165 8.95 7.69 -4.21
N ARG A 166 8.74 8.98 -3.91
CA ARG A 166 8.54 10.01 -4.94
C ARG A 166 9.76 10.18 -5.84
N LYS A 167 10.96 10.10 -5.28
CA LYS A 167 12.21 10.19 -6.06
C LYS A 167 12.36 9.01 -7.02
N VAL A 168 12.12 7.78 -6.55
CA VAL A 168 12.20 6.57 -7.38
C VAL A 168 11.12 6.57 -8.46
N SER A 169 9.89 6.95 -8.11
CA SER A 169 8.77 7.03 -9.06
C SER A 169 9.08 7.96 -10.25
N LYS A 170 9.79 9.08 -10.02
CA LYS A 170 10.19 9.99 -11.11
C LYS A 170 11.26 9.42 -12.04
N ARG A 171 12.10 8.50 -11.55
CA ARG A 171 13.24 7.98 -12.31
C ARG A 171 12.86 6.74 -13.13
N ASP A 172 12.13 5.81 -12.51
CA ASP A 172 11.92 4.47 -13.05
C ASP A 172 10.51 4.30 -13.67
N GLY A 173 9.69 5.37 -13.66
CA GLY A 173 8.49 5.56 -14.47
C GLY A 173 7.43 4.47 -14.33
N GLU A 174 7.29 3.65 -15.37
CA GLU A 174 6.20 2.68 -15.52
C GLU A 174 6.40 1.40 -14.70
N LEU A 175 7.63 0.89 -14.62
CA LEU A 175 7.93 -0.38 -13.95
C LEU A 175 7.60 -0.35 -12.45
N VAL A 176 7.63 0.85 -11.86
CA VAL A 176 7.46 1.09 -10.42
C VAL A 176 6.19 1.87 -10.08
N ALA A 177 5.35 2.14 -11.09
CA ALA A 177 4.14 2.95 -10.90
C ALA A 177 3.18 2.30 -9.91
N GLY A 178 2.95 0.98 -10.00
CA GLY A 178 1.98 0.25 -9.17
C GLY A 178 2.10 0.52 -7.67
N PRO A 179 3.25 0.21 -7.02
CA PRO A 179 3.44 0.45 -5.59
C PRO A 179 3.29 1.91 -5.17
N CYS A 180 3.80 2.85 -5.99
CA CYS A 180 3.72 4.28 -5.71
C CYS A 180 2.28 4.79 -5.76
N ARG A 181 1.51 4.33 -6.76
CA ARG A 181 0.07 4.63 -6.89
C ARG A 181 -0.71 4.07 -5.71
N GLY A 182 -0.45 2.82 -5.33
CA GLY A 182 -1.07 2.17 -4.17
C GLY A 182 -0.79 2.91 -2.86
N TYR A 183 0.44 3.37 -2.66
CA TYR A 183 0.83 4.19 -1.50
C TYR A 183 0.03 5.51 -1.43
N VAL A 184 0.02 6.27 -2.52
CA VAL A 184 -0.69 7.55 -2.59
C VAL A 184 -2.20 7.36 -2.41
N LEU A 185 -2.80 6.35 -3.06
CA LEU A 185 -4.22 6.01 -2.91
C LEU A 185 -4.56 5.63 -1.46
N THR A 186 -3.69 4.86 -0.81
CA THR A 186 -3.90 4.48 0.59
C THR A 186 -3.93 5.71 1.50
N LEU A 187 -3.02 6.67 1.31
CA LEU A 187 -2.98 7.88 2.14
C LEU A 187 -4.12 8.85 1.85
N ILE A 188 -4.53 9.00 0.59
CA ILE A 188 -5.73 9.78 0.23
C ILE A 188 -6.97 9.11 0.81
N GLY A 189 -7.12 7.80 0.61
CA GLY A 189 -8.26 7.03 1.13
C GLY A 189 -8.35 7.13 2.65
N ALA A 190 -7.24 6.98 3.36
CA ALA A 190 -7.16 7.18 4.80
C ALA A 190 -7.53 8.61 5.20
N GLY A 191 -7.04 9.62 4.47
CA GLY A 191 -7.36 11.03 4.71
C GLY A 191 -8.85 11.35 4.52
N VAL A 192 -9.45 10.89 3.42
CA VAL A 192 -10.89 11.06 3.14
C VAL A 192 -11.73 10.36 4.19
N LEU A 193 -11.41 9.11 4.53
CA LEU A 193 -12.15 8.34 5.52
C LEU A 193 -12.07 8.98 6.91
N THR A 194 -10.86 9.33 7.35
CA THR A 194 -10.63 9.99 8.64
C THR A 194 -11.34 11.36 8.68
N GLY A 195 -11.28 12.10 7.58
CA GLY A 195 -11.96 13.38 7.40
C GLY A 195 -13.48 13.25 7.54
N ALA A 196 -14.08 12.33 6.78
CA ALA A 196 -15.52 12.11 6.76
C ALA A 196 -16.05 11.63 8.11
N ILE A 197 -15.37 10.66 8.75
CA ILE A 197 -15.75 10.17 10.08
C ILE A 197 -15.61 11.29 11.12
N GLY A 198 -14.49 12.03 11.11
CA GLY A 198 -14.26 13.13 12.04
C GLY A 198 -15.32 14.23 11.93
N LEU A 199 -15.67 14.61 10.70
CA LEU A 199 -16.72 15.59 10.43
C LEU A 199 -18.10 15.09 10.89
N ALA A 200 -18.43 13.84 10.58
CA ALA A 200 -19.70 13.24 11.00
C ALA A 200 -19.84 13.23 12.52
N VAL A 201 -18.77 12.84 13.24
CA VAL A 201 -18.75 12.84 14.72
C VAL A 201 -18.92 14.26 15.25
N ALA A 202 -18.16 15.24 14.75
CA ALA A 202 -18.23 16.62 15.22
C ALA A 202 -19.60 17.27 14.97
N LEU A 203 -20.18 17.04 13.78
CA LEU A 203 -21.52 17.54 13.45
C LEU A 203 -22.59 16.86 14.29
N TYR A 204 -22.54 15.53 14.44
CA TYR A 204 -23.52 14.79 15.22
C TYR A 204 -23.55 15.25 16.68
N THR A 205 -22.39 15.37 17.33
CA THR A 205 -22.33 15.81 18.73
C THR A 205 -22.67 17.29 18.90
N GLY A 206 -22.29 18.15 17.93
CA GLY A 206 -22.68 19.55 17.92
C GLY A 206 -24.18 19.77 17.74
N VAL A 207 -24.81 19.07 16.78
CA VAL A 207 -26.25 19.20 16.50
C VAL A 207 -27.08 18.68 17.67
N THR A 208 -26.72 17.52 18.24
CA THR A 208 -27.42 16.98 19.41
C THR A 208 -27.32 17.92 20.62
N ALA A 209 -26.17 18.58 20.81
CA ALA A 209 -26.02 19.60 21.85
C ALA A 209 -26.88 20.84 21.59
N LEU A 210 -26.93 21.34 20.34
CA LEU A 210 -27.76 22.49 19.96
C LEU A 210 -29.26 22.23 20.14
N LEU A 211 -29.70 20.99 19.96
CA LEU A 211 -31.09 20.58 20.17
C LEU A 211 -31.44 20.34 21.64
N GLY A 212 -30.50 20.55 22.57
CA GLY A 212 -30.71 20.31 24.00
C GLY A 212 -30.69 18.83 24.39
N SER A 213 -30.32 17.92 23.48
CA SER A 213 -30.22 16.48 23.70
C SER A 213 -28.77 16.01 23.61
N ALA A 214 -27.86 16.76 24.25
CA ALA A 214 -26.42 16.52 24.16
C ALA A 214 -26.05 15.11 24.65
N VAL A 215 -25.22 14.41 23.89
CA VAL A 215 -24.63 13.14 24.34
C VAL A 215 -23.66 13.40 25.50
N SER A 216 -23.47 12.42 26.39
CA SER A 216 -22.43 12.49 27.41
C SER A 216 -21.07 12.82 26.78
N ASP A 217 -20.33 13.76 27.36
CA ASP A 217 -19.02 14.20 26.87
C ASP A 217 -19.01 14.70 25.41
N TRP A 218 -20.13 15.26 24.93
CA TRP A 218 -20.29 15.72 23.53
C TRP A 218 -19.17 16.65 23.08
N GLN A 219 -18.64 17.49 23.98
CA GLN A 219 -17.56 18.43 23.65
C GLN A 219 -16.23 17.72 23.39
N LEU A 220 -15.89 16.69 24.19
CA LEU A 220 -14.69 15.89 23.98
C LEU A 220 -14.78 15.13 22.66
N ALA A 221 -15.95 14.54 22.38
CA ALA A 221 -16.21 13.87 21.11
C ALA A 221 -16.17 14.85 19.92
N ALA A 222 -16.71 16.06 20.07
CA ALA A 222 -16.65 17.10 19.04
C ALA A 222 -15.22 17.54 18.75
N GLN A 223 -14.40 17.75 19.79
CA GLN A 223 -12.99 18.13 19.67
C GLN A 223 -12.16 17.02 18.99
N GLY A 224 -12.36 15.77 19.39
CA GLY A 224 -11.72 14.61 18.76
C GLY A 224 -12.14 14.45 17.29
N GLY A 225 -13.43 14.63 16.99
CA GLY A 225 -13.96 14.62 15.63
C GLY A 225 -13.38 15.75 14.77
N LEU A 226 -13.30 16.96 15.31
CA LEU A 226 -12.71 18.12 14.63
C LEU A 226 -11.21 17.90 14.35
N SER A 227 -10.47 17.36 15.32
CA SER A 227 -9.06 17.02 15.11
C SER A 227 -8.87 16.01 13.99
N ALA A 228 -9.65 14.90 13.99
CA ALA A 228 -9.63 13.90 12.94
C ALA A 228 -9.99 14.49 11.57
N PHE A 229 -11.01 15.38 11.53
CA PHE A 229 -11.39 16.08 10.31
C PHE A 229 -10.24 16.91 9.74
N LEU A 230 -9.58 17.73 10.57
CA LEU A 230 -8.48 18.58 10.17
C LEU A 230 -7.28 17.77 9.67
N VAL A 231 -6.91 16.68 10.35
CA VAL A 231 -5.87 15.77 9.88
C VAL A 231 -6.22 15.15 8.52
N GLY A 232 -7.47 14.72 8.35
CA GLY A 232 -7.97 14.19 7.08
C GLY A 232 -7.85 15.20 5.93
N VAL A 233 -8.24 16.46 6.17
CA VAL A 233 -8.13 17.55 5.20
C VAL A 233 -6.66 17.81 4.81
N VAL A 234 -5.75 17.83 5.78
CA VAL A 234 -4.31 18.03 5.51
C VAL A 234 -3.74 16.86 4.69
N LEU A 235 -4.06 15.62 5.05
CA LEU A 235 -3.66 14.43 4.28
C LEU A 235 -4.13 14.51 2.83
N VAL A 236 -5.41 14.82 2.61
CA VAL A 236 -5.96 14.99 1.26
C VAL A 236 -5.26 16.13 0.53
N GLY A 237 -5.05 17.28 1.18
CA GLY A 237 -4.36 18.44 0.59
C GLY A 237 -2.92 18.14 0.14
N ILE A 238 -2.19 17.30 0.89
CA ILE A 238 -0.81 16.91 0.55
C ILE A 238 -0.77 15.91 -0.61
N TYR A 239 -1.68 14.92 -0.61
CA TYR A 239 -1.59 13.79 -1.54
C TYR A 239 -2.45 13.93 -2.80
N LEU A 240 -3.53 14.70 -2.76
CA LEU A 240 -4.40 14.92 -3.93
C LEU A 240 -3.65 15.52 -5.13
N PRO A 241 -2.77 16.55 -4.98
CA PRO A 241 -1.98 17.05 -6.11
C PRO A 241 -1.08 15.98 -6.73
N THR A 242 -0.54 15.08 -5.89
CA THR A 242 0.30 13.96 -6.35
C THR A 242 -0.55 12.95 -7.14
N ALA A 243 -1.75 12.62 -6.65
CA ALA A 243 -2.67 11.74 -7.35
C ALA A 243 -3.12 12.26 -8.72
N LEU A 244 -3.43 13.56 -8.80
CA LEU A 244 -3.83 14.21 -10.05
C LEU A 244 -2.69 14.21 -11.08
N ARG A 245 -1.45 14.50 -10.64
CA ARG A 245 -0.25 14.47 -11.51
C ARG A 245 0.05 13.07 -12.07
N HIS A 246 -0.24 12.02 -11.31
CA HIS A 246 -0.06 10.63 -11.76
C HIS A 246 -1.28 10.06 -12.51
N HIS A 247 -2.26 10.91 -12.84
CA HIS A 247 -3.48 10.53 -13.56
C HIS A 247 -4.18 9.31 -12.95
N LEU A 248 -4.16 9.19 -11.61
CA LEU A 248 -4.74 8.04 -10.89
C LEU A 248 -6.23 7.83 -11.14
N PHE A 249 -6.94 8.89 -11.56
CA PHE A 249 -8.37 8.90 -11.82
C PHE A 249 -8.71 8.88 -13.31
N LYS A 250 -7.72 8.89 -14.21
CA LYS A 250 -7.99 8.63 -15.61
C LYS A 250 -8.18 7.13 -15.75
N GLU A 251 -9.37 6.74 -16.19
CA GLU A 251 -9.72 5.38 -16.57
C GLU A 251 -8.58 4.85 -17.45
N SER A 252 -7.98 3.73 -17.04
CA SER A 252 -7.02 3.03 -17.89
C SER A 252 -7.76 2.81 -19.20
N GLU A 253 -7.23 3.33 -20.32
CA GLU A 253 -7.65 2.87 -21.63
C GLU A 253 -7.72 1.35 -21.53
N THR A 254 -8.92 0.83 -21.80
CA THR A 254 -9.25 -0.58 -21.74
C THR A 254 -8.08 -1.37 -22.31
N PRO A 255 -7.63 -2.46 -21.65
CA PRO A 255 -6.66 -3.35 -22.25
C PRO A 255 -7.19 -3.62 -23.65
N GLN A 256 -6.45 -3.18 -24.66
CA GLN A 256 -6.79 -3.47 -26.04
C GLN A 256 -6.85 -4.98 -26.08
N GLU A 257 -8.07 -5.53 -26.02
CA GLU A 257 -8.33 -6.93 -26.24
C GLU A 257 -7.59 -7.21 -27.54
N GLU A 258 -6.52 -7.97 -27.41
CA GLU A 258 -5.80 -8.56 -28.51
C GLU A 258 -6.90 -9.23 -29.31
N THR A 259 -7.33 -8.53 -30.37
CA THR A 259 -8.45 -8.93 -31.20
C THR A 259 -8.07 -10.30 -31.67
N THR A 260 -8.68 -11.30 -31.05
CA THR A 260 -8.46 -12.69 -31.40
C THR A 260 -8.86 -12.72 -32.86
N ALA A 261 -7.86 -12.88 -33.72
CA ALA A 261 -8.04 -12.95 -35.15
C ALA A 261 -9.22 -13.88 -35.37
N THR A 262 -10.34 -13.30 -35.81
CA THR A 262 -11.55 -14.04 -36.09
C THR A 262 -11.16 -14.99 -37.21
N VAL A 263 -11.00 -16.26 -36.87
CA VAL A 263 -10.86 -17.33 -37.83
C VAL A 263 -12.14 -17.33 -38.66
N ILE A 264 -11.97 -16.86 -39.88
CA ILE A 264 -12.74 -17.01 -41.13
C ILE A 264 -13.86 -18.06 -41.09
N PRO A 265 -15.02 -17.76 -41.70
CA PRO A 265 -15.71 -18.72 -42.56
C PRO A 265 -15.50 -18.39 -44.04
N GLU A 266 -15.11 -19.42 -44.78
CA GLU A 266 -15.03 -19.55 -46.23
C GLU A 266 -15.90 -18.59 -47.04
N GLN A 267 -15.32 -17.94 -48.05
CA GLN A 267 -16.07 -17.46 -49.20
C GLN A 267 -15.37 -17.85 -50.52
N SER A 268 -15.92 -18.93 -51.09
CA SER A 268 -15.98 -19.37 -52.50
C SER A 268 -15.18 -18.61 -53.57
N VAL A 269 -14.26 -19.36 -54.20
CA VAL A 269 -13.97 -19.49 -55.64
C VAL A 269 -14.56 -18.42 -56.59
N ASP A 270 -13.68 -17.71 -57.29
CA ASP A 270 -13.85 -17.40 -58.72
C ASP A 270 -12.46 -17.32 -59.41
N PRO A 271 -12.19 -18.06 -60.51
CA PRO A 271 -10.87 -18.11 -61.14
C PRO A 271 -10.83 -17.22 -62.38
N ALA A 272 -10.31 -16.00 -62.25
CA ALA A 272 -9.91 -15.24 -63.44
C ALA A 272 -8.89 -14.14 -63.11
N LEU A 273 -7.72 -14.29 -63.73
CA LEU A 273 -6.80 -13.21 -64.12
C LEU A 273 -6.09 -12.42 -63.01
N ALA A 274 -4.93 -12.93 -62.59
CA ALA A 274 -3.78 -12.10 -62.28
C ALA A 274 -2.49 -12.85 -62.66
N LEU A 275 -2.16 -12.81 -63.95
CA LEU A 275 -0.82 -13.09 -64.45
C LEU A 275 0.11 -11.97 -63.95
N GLY A 276 0.93 -12.28 -62.95
CA GLY A 276 2.06 -11.48 -62.52
C GLY A 276 3.12 -12.42 -61.99
N HIS A 277 4.28 -12.46 -62.66
CA HIS A 277 5.47 -13.15 -62.19
C HIS A 277 5.80 -12.74 -60.76
N GLU A 278 5.64 -13.66 -59.81
CA GLU A 278 6.51 -13.72 -58.64
C GLU A 278 7.36 -14.97 -58.81
N GLU A 279 8.68 -14.74 -58.92
CA GLU A 279 9.69 -15.78 -58.87
C GLU A 279 9.48 -16.65 -57.61
N PRO A 280 9.84 -17.93 -57.65
CA PRO A 280 9.86 -18.74 -56.44
C PRO A 280 10.92 -18.13 -55.51
N GLN A 281 10.49 -17.30 -54.57
CA GLN A 281 11.32 -16.92 -53.43
C GLN A 281 11.58 -18.22 -52.66
N GLU A 282 12.79 -18.74 -52.80
CA GLU A 282 13.32 -19.76 -51.92
C GLU A 282 13.09 -19.27 -50.49
N THR A 283 12.17 -19.92 -49.78
CA THR A 283 11.86 -19.61 -48.40
C THR A 283 13.09 -19.95 -47.56
N THR A 284 13.99 -18.97 -47.39
CA THR A 284 15.18 -19.13 -46.57
C THR A 284 14.83 -18.82 -45.12
N ILE A 285 15.57 -19.42 -44.18
CA ILE A 285 15.38 -19.22 -42.73
C ILE A 285 15.46 -17.74 -42.36
N GLU A 286 16.32 -17.00 -43.06
CA GLU A 286 16.54 -15.57 -42.91
C GLU A 286 15.28 -14.76 -43.23
N ALA A 287 14.51 -15.12 -44.26
CA ALA A 287 13.28 -14.43 -44.62
C ALA A 287 12.19 -14.59 -43.54
N ILE A 288 12.10 -15.77 -42.92
CA ILE A 288 11.15 -16.02 -41.82
C ILE A 288 11.53 -15.22 -40.57
N LEU A 289 12.83 -15.10 -40.29
CA LEU A 289 13.35 -14.30 -39.17
C LEU A 289 13.13 -12.80 -39.38
N ASP A 290 13.36 -12.30 -40.60
CA ASP A 290 13.12 -10.90 -40.93
C ASP A 290 11.64 -10.53 -40.82
N ASP A 291 10.72 -11.41 -41.26
CA ASP A 291 9.28 -11.19 -41.11
C ASP A 291 8.82 -11.27 -39.64
N LEU A 292 9.46 -12.10 -38.82
CA LEU A 292 9.21 -12.16 -37.37
C LEU A 292 9.70 -10.88 -36.66
N LEU A 293 10.87 -10.36 -37.06
CA LEU A 293 11.43 -9.11 -36.53
C LEU A 293 10.63 -7.89 -36.99
N ALA A 294 10.08 -7.92 -38.20
CA ALA A 294 9.19 -6.90 -38.73
C ALA A 294 7.75 -6.96 -38.18
N ALA A 295 7.48 -7.89 -37.24
CA ALA A 295 6.14 -8.16 -36.67
C ALA A 295 5.07 -8.48 -37.72
N ARG A 296 5.47 -9.00 -38.90
CA ARG A 296 4.57 -9.45 -39.96
C ARG A 296 4.09 -10.88 -39.75
N LEU A 297 4.84 -11.67 -38.97
CA LEU A 297 4.52 -13.04 -38.58
C LEU A 297 4.40 -13.15 -37.06
N SER A 298 3.45 -13.96 -36.59
CA SER A 298 3.41 -14.36 -35.19
C SER A 298 4.48 -15.42 -34.89
N ARG A 299 4.85 -15.58 -33.62
CA ARG A 299 5.83 -16.60 -33.19
C ARG A 299 5.41 -18.02 -33.59
N ASP A 300 4.12 -18.32 -33.52
CA ASP A 300 3.59 -19.65 -33.85
C ASP A 300 3.61 -19.91 -35.37
N GLN A 301 3.35 -18.87 -36.17
CA GLN A 301 3.44 -18.97 -37.64
C GLN A 301 4.89 -19.13 -38.11
N ALA A 302 5.83 -18.40 -37.49
CA ALA A 302 7.25 -18.56 -37.77
C ALA A 302 7.76 -19.98 -37.40
N ALA A 303 7.31 -20.53 -36.26
CA ALA A 303 7.64 -21.88 -35.85
C ALA A 303 7.10 -22.95 -36.82
N SER A 304 5.85 -22.79 -37.30
CA SER A 304 5.26 -23.70 -38.29
C SER A 304 6.03 -23.70 -39.61
N ARG A 305 6.42 -22.52 -40.11
CA ARG A 305 7.16 -22.41 -41.37
C ARG A 305 8.58 -22.96 -41.28
N LEU A 306 9.26 -22.76 -40.14
CA LEU A 306 10.55 -23.38 -39.88
C LEU A 306 10.45 -24.90 -39.82
N TYR A 307 9.37 -25.43 -39.23
CA TYR A 307 9.14 -26.87 -39.15
C TYR A 307 8.92 -27.48 -40.55
N GLU A 308 8.13 -26.83 -41.41
CA GLU A 308 7.93 -27.26 -42.79
C GLU A 308 9.25 -27.26 -43.58
N LEU A 309 10.07 -26.21 -43.47
CA LEU A 309 11.38 -26.13 -44.11
C LEU A 309 12.31 -27.27 -43.68
N MET A 310 12.33 -27.61 -42.40
CA MET A 310 13.16 -28.70 -41.88
C MET A 310 12.69 -30.11 -42.30
N HIS A 311 11.44 -30.27 -42.74
CA HIS A 311 10.87 -31.56 -43.15
C HIS A 311 10.78 -31.74 -44.67
N VAL A 312 11.03 -30.69 -45.46
CA VAL A 312 11.08 -30.76 -46.93
C VAL A 312 12.47 -31.22 -47.43
N ASP A 313 13.50 -31.10 -46.61
CA ASP A 313 14.89 -31.50 -46.92
C ASP A 313 15.31 -32.91 -46.41
N ALA A 314 14.35 -33.78 -46.06
CA ALA A 314 14.59 -35.17 -45.62
C ALA A 314 14.02 -36.20 -46.60
#